data_AF-A0A3M1QKD2-F1
#
_entry.id   AF-A0A3M1QKD2-F1
#
_cell.length_a   1.000
_cell.length_b   1.000
_cell.length_c   1.000
_cell.angle_alpha   90.00
_cell.angle_beta   90.00
_cell.angle_gamma   90.00
#
_symmetry.space_group_name_H-M   'P 1'
#
loop_
_entity.id
_entity.type
_entity.pdbx_description
1 polymer ?
#
loop_
_entity_poly.entity_id
_entity_poly.type
_entity_poly.pdbx_seq_one_letter_code
_entity_poly.pdbx_strand_id
1 'polypeptide(L)'
;MKDGCVVEVKSIVWLVVLFIGACGGLNRVDTQATLQIENQVLATEAAESAQRVIAFQTEVQATAQAAETFVVEMNNINSQLVVTVRAGRPATPGAIVANRSGTIRFGTTMAGTSVDGRGCVDAQQRDYFLGTFSRIFISAQAFNVQAGSRIAVEYREEGIQMLRESWILDQSINGDCIWTTFDAGRLPLTPGKRWTAQFFVDGQPVQPPVVFVIGSERESDENG
;
A
#
# COMPACT_ATOMS: atom_id res chain seq x y z
N MET A 1 14.01 46.04 75.81
CA MET A 1 13.70 47.01 74.73
C MET A 1 13.53 46.15 73.48
N LYS A 2 12.38 45.55 73.14
CA LYS A 2 11.00 46.06 73.00
C LYS A 2 10.95 47.30 72.11
N ASP A 3 10.87 47.07 70.80
CA ASP A 3 10.16 47.93 69.85
C ASP A 3 9.52 47.03 68.78
N GLY A 4 8.20 46.86 68.90
CA GLY A 4 7.37 46.12 67.96
C GLY A 4 6.86 47.06 66.88
N CYS A 5 7.14 46.72 65.62
CA CYS A 5 6.62 47.42 64.46
C CYS A 5 5.18 46.96 64.18
N VAL A 6 4.20 47.73 64.65
CA VAL A 6 2.77 47.53 64.36
C VAL A 6 2.49 48.14 62.99
N VAL A 7 2.51 47.32 61.94
CA VAL A 7 2.06 47.74 60.60
C VAL A 7 0.54 47.63 60.57
N GLU A 8 -0.16 48.76 60.48
CA GLU A 8 -1.62 48.81 60.41
C GLU A 8 -2.16 48.07 59.18
N VAL A 9 -2.94 47.02 59.44
CA VAL A 9 -3.58 46.12 58.47
C VAL A 9 -4.46 46.86 57.44
N LYS A 10 -4.87 48.10 57.72
CA LYS A 10 -5.73 48.90 56.83
C LYS A 10 -5.06 49.31 55.52
N SER A 11 -3.73 49.48 55.49
CA SER A 11 -3.00 49.89 54.26
C SER A 11 -2.75 48.75 53.28
N ILE A 12 -2.73 47.49 53.74
CA ILE A 12 -2.51 46.31 52.89
C ILE A 12 -3.77 46.00 52.06
N VAL A 13 -4.96 46.23 52.62
CA VAL A 13 -6.23 45.94 51.94
C VAL A 13 -6.44 46.81 50.69
N TRP A 14 -6.02 48.08 50.72
CA TRP A 14 -6.13 48.97 49.56
C TRP A 14 -5.18 48.62 48.41
N LEU A 15 -4.00 48.06 48.72
CA LEU A 15 -3.01 47.69 47.70
C LEU A 15 -3.40 46.39 46.97
N VAL A 16 -4.10 45.48 47.65
CA VAL A 16 -4.62 44.24 47.05
C VAL A 16 -5.79 44.50 46.09
N VAL A 17 -6.68 45.46 46.41
CA VAL A 17 -7.82 45.79 45.53
C VAL A 17 -7.38 46.45 44.21
N LEU A 18 -6.25 47.18 44.22
CA LEU A 18 -5.71 47.82 43.02
C LEU A 18 -5.02 46.84 42.06
N PHE A 19 -4.53 45.69 42.56
CA PHE A 19 -3.88 44.66 41.75
C PHE A 19 -4.87 43.74 41.01
N ILE A 20 -6.11 43.58 41.48
CA ILE A 20 -7.08 42.65 40.88
C ILE A 20 -7.71 43.21 39.58
N GLY A 21 -7.69 44.54 39.36
CA GLY A 21 -8.25 45.17 38.16
C GLY A 21 -7.38 45.10 36.90
N ALA A 22 -6.10 44.72 37.00
CA ALA A 22 -5.16 44.76 35.86
C ALA A 22 -5.10 43.45 35.03
N CYS A 23 -5.66 42.34 35.52
CA CYS A 23 -5.58 41.05 34.80
C CYS A 23 -6.58 40.90 33.63
N GLY A 24 -7.51 41.84 33.43
CA GLY A 24 -8.49 41.76 32.34
C GLY A 24 -8.00 42.20 30.95
N GLY A 25 -6.84 42.86 30.86
CA GLY A 25 -6.33 43.44 29.61
C GLY A 25 -5.37 42.56 28.80
N LEU A 26 -4.88 41.46 29.38
CA LEU A 26 -3.86 40.59 28.76
C LEU A 26 -4.43 39.36 28.02
N ASN A 27 -5.76 39.17 28.03
CA ASN A 27 -6.46 38.13 27.28
C ASN A 27 -7.25 38.70 26.08
N ARG A 28 -6.75 39.76 25.44
CA ARG A 28 -7.21 40.04 24.07
C ARG A 28 -6.66 38.95 23.18
N VAL A 29 -7.53 38.06 22.72
CA VAL A 29 -7.25 37.12 21.63
C VAL A 29 -6.67 37.95 20.49
N ASP A 30 -5.38 37.77 20.23
CA ASP A 30 -4.64 38.49 19.20
C ASP A 30 -5.08 37.94 17.84
N THR A 31 -6.24 38.43 17.39
CA THR A 31 -6.88 37.99 16.14
C THR A 31 -5.99 38.20 14.92
N GLN A 32 -5.00 39.10 15.02
CA GLN A 32 -4.04 39.36 13.96
C GLN A 32 -2.97 38.27 13.88
N ALA A 33 -2.53 37.71 15.01
CA ALA A 33 -1.62 36.57 15.04
C ALA A 33 -2.29 35.28 14.50
N THR A 34 -3.56 35.04 14.85
CA THR A 34 -4.32 33.89 14.33
C THR A 34 -4.48 33.95 12.81
N LEU A 35 -4.78 35.14 12.26
CA LEU A 35 -4.91 35.34 10.81
C LEU A 35 -3.61 35.07 10.04
N GLN A 36 -2.44 35.34 10.63
CA GLN A 36 -1.17 35.03 9.98
C GLN A 36 -0.89 33.52 9.96
N ILE A 37 -1.25 32.80 11.03
CA ILE A 37 -1.10 31.34 11.09
C ILE A 37 -2.05 30.67 10.08
N GLU A 38 -3.32 31.09 10.01
CA GLU A 38 -4.29 30.52 9.07
C GLU A 38 -3.86 30.70 7.61
N ASN A 39 -3.30 31.85 7.24
CA ASN A 39 -2.78 32.07 5.88
C ASN A 39 -1.56 31.18 5.55
N GLN A 40 -0.69 30.92 6.53
CA GLN A 40 0.44 30.00 6.33
C GLN A 40 0.00 28.54 6.22
N VAL A 41 -1.01 28.12 6.99
CA VAL A 41 -1.59 26.79 6.91
C VAL A 41 -2.27 26.58 5.55
N LEU A 42 -3.07 27.56 5.09
CA LEU A 42 -3.77 27.48 3.80
C LEU A 42 -2.80 27.40 2.61
N ALA A 43 -1.69 28.14 2.67
CA ALA A 43 -0.63 28.06 1.65
C ALA A 43 0.07 26.69 1.62
N THR A 44 0.19 26.03 2.78
CA THR A 44 0.80 24.70 2.90
C THR A 44 -0.14 23.60 2.39
N GLU A 45 -1.43 23.65 2.74
CA GLU A 45 -2.46 22.71 2.24
C GLU A 45 -2.65 22.79 0.71
N ALA A 46 -2.55 24.00 0.15
CA ALA A 46 -2.61 24.19 -1.30
C ALA A 46 -1.42 23.54 -2.03
N ALA A 47 -0.22 23.59 -1.45
CA ALA A 47 0.98 22.97 -2.01
C ALA A 47 0.91 21.43 -1.98
N GLU A 48 0.39 20.84 -0.90
CA GLU A 48 0.24 19.39 -0.78
C GLU A 48 -0.78 18.84 -1.79
N SER A 49 -1.87 19.58 -2.02
CA SER A 49 -2.89 19.22 -3.00
C SER A 49 -2.35 19.21 -4.44
N ALA A 50 -1.52 20.19 -4.80
CA ALA A 50 -0.89 20.26 -6.11
C ALA A 50 0.05 19.06 -6.37
N GLN A 51 0.79 18.60 -5.36
CA GLN A 51 1.66 17.43 -5.48
C GLN A 51 0.87 16.13 -5.71
N ARG A 52 -0.28 15.96 -5.05
CA ARG A 52 -1.15 14.80 -5.26
C ARG A 52 -1.73 14.74 -6.66
N VAL A 53 -2.09 15.89 -7.25
CA VAL A 53 -2.60 15.97 -8.63
C VAL A 53 -1.52 15.57 -9.65
N ILE A 54 -0.27 16.00 -9.46
CA ILE A 54 0.85 15.63 -10.34
C ILE A 54 1.13 14.12 -10.26
N ALA A 55 1.08 13.53 -9.06
CA ALA A 55 1.23 12.09 -8.88
C ALA A 55 0.11 11.29 -9.60
N PHE A 56 -1.14 11.73 -9.46
CA PHE A 56 -2.29 11.10 -10.12
C PHE A 56 -2.22 11.22 -11.65
N GLN A 57 -1.83 12.38 -12.19
CA GLN A 57 -1.66 12.55 -13.63
C GLN A 57 -0.59 11.61 -14.21
N THR A 58 0.50 11.40 -13.47
CA THR A 58 1.58 10.48 -13.88
C THR A 58 1.08 9.03 -13.91
N GLU A 59 0.27 8.63 -12.94
CA GLU A 59 -0.35 7.30 -12.89
C GLU A 59 -1.35 7.06 -14.04
N VAL A 60 -2.19 8.06 -14.35
CA VAL A 60 -3.14 7.98 -15.46
C VAL A 60 -2.43 7.91 -16.81
N GLN A 61 -1.34 8.67 -17.01
CA GLN A 61 -0.54 8.59 -18.24
C GLN A 61 0.14 7.22 -18.40
N ALA A 62 0.65 6.64 -17.32
CA ALA A 62 1.24 5.30 -17.36
C ALA A 62 0.18 4.24 -17.74
N THR A 63 -1.05 4.39 -17.25
CA THR A 63 -2.16 3.50 -17.59
C THR A 63 -2.62 3.68 -19.03
N ALA A 64 -2.67 4.92 -19.53
CA ALA A 64 -3.03 5.21 -20.92
C ALA A 64 -2.01 4.65 -21.91
N GLN A 65 -0.71 4.80 -21.64
CA GLN A 65 0.34 4.22 -22.49
C GLN A 65 0.29 2.69 -22.50
N ALA A 66 0.05 2.06 -21.34
CA ALA A 66 -0.14 0.61 -21.29
C ALA A 66 -1.35 0.16 -22.13
N ALA A 67 -2.47 0.88 -22.08
CA ALA A 67 -3.65 0.59 -22.89
C ALA A 67 -3.40 0.78 -24.40
N GLU A 68 -2.63 1.79 -24.79
CA GLU A 68 -2.25 2.00 -26.20
C GLU A 68 -1.43 0.84 -26.76
N THR A 69 -0.50 0.28 -25.98
CA THR A 69 0.28 -0.90 -26.42
C THR A 69 -0.61 -2.11 -26.69
N PHE A 70 -1.66 -2.30 -25.88
CA PHE A 70 -2.64 -3.37 -26.06
C PHE A 70 -3.45 -3.21 -27.37
N VAL A 71 -3.86 -1.98 -27.70
CA VAL A 71 -4.61 -1.70 -28.94
C VAL A 71 -3.74 -1.89 -30.19
N VAL A 72 -2.48 -1.47 -30.13
CA VAL A 72 -1.52 -1.68 -31.24
C VAL A 72 -1.29 -3.18 -31.49
N GLU A 73 -1.21 -3.98 -30.43
CA GLU A 73 -1.08 -5.43 -30.54
C GLU A 73 -2.32 -6.08 -31.17
N MET A 74 -3.54 -5.71 -30.73
CA MET A 74 -4.79 -6.20 -31.34
C MET A 74 -4.90 -5.83 -32.82
N ASN A 75 -4.50 -4.62 -33.19
CA ASN A 75 -4.52 -4.19 -34.59
C ASN A 75 -3.53 -4.97 -35.45
N ASN A 76 -2.37 -5.35 -34.92
CA ASN A 76 -1.42 -6.22 -35.63
C ASN A 76 -2.04 -7.60 -35.89
N ILE A 77 -2.66 -8.22 -34.88
CA ILE A 77 -3.35 -9.51 -35.01
C ILE A 77 -4.48 -9.45 -36.06
N ASN A 78 -5.33 -8.42 -35.97
CA ASN A 78 -6.42 -8.22 -36.92
C ASN A 78 -5.91 -8.00 -38.34
N SER A 79 -4.81 -7.26 -38.53
CA SER A 79 -4.21 -7.05 -39.85
C SER A 79 -3.69 -8.36 -40.46
N GLN A 80 -3.10 -9.24 -39.66
CA GLN A 80 -2.62 -10.55 -40.13
C GLN A 80 -3.76 -11.51 -40.46
N LEU A 81 -4.84 -11.51 -39.68
CA LEU A 81 -6.05 -12.27 -39.96
C LEU A 81 -6.71 -11.80 -41.27
N VAL A 82 -6.80 -10.48 -41.49
CA VAL A 82 -7.36 -9.91 -42.73
C VAL A 82 -6.53 -10.29 -43.95
N VAL A 83 -5.20 -10.30 -43.86
CA VAL A 83 -4.32 -10.74 -44.96
C VAL A 83 -4.49 -12.24 -45.24
N THR A 84 -4.64 -13.06 -44.19
CA THR A 84 -4.83 -14.51 -44.32
C THR A 84 -6.18 -14.85 -44.94
N VAL A 85 -7.25 -14.15 -44.55
CA VAL A 85 -8.60 -14.33 -45.10
C VAL A 85 -8.68 -13.87 -46.56
N ARG A 86 -8.01 -12.76 -46.92
CA ARG A 86 -7.96 -12.28 -48.32
C ARG A 86 -7.13 -13.17 -49.25
N ALA A 87 -6.18 -13.92 -48.72
CA ALA A 87 -5.32 -14.79 -49.55
C ALA A 87 -6.00 -16.09 -50.00
N GLY A 88 -7.15 -16.48 -49.42
CA GLY A 88 -7.91 -17.66 -49.82
C GLY A 88 -7.11 -18.98 -49.79
N ARG A 89 -5.97 -19.01 -49.10
CA ARG A 89 -5.06 -20.16 -49.05
C ARG A 89 -5.42 -21.03 -47.84
N PRO A 90 -5.70 -22.33 -48.01
CA PRO A 90 -5.81 -23.24 -46.88
C PRO A 90 -4.47 -23.26 -46.13
N ALA A 91 -4.54 -23.14 -44.80
CA ALA A 91 -3.37 -23.04 -43.93
C ALA A 91 -2.41 -24.20 -44.19
N THR A 92 -1.22 -23.90 -44.70
CA THR A 92 -0.12 -24.87 -44.78
C THR A 92 0.25 -25.32 -43.37
N PRO A 93 0.21 -26.62 -43.03
CA PRO A 93 0.70 -27.10 -41.74
C PRO A 93 2.22 -27.01 -41.74
N GLY A 94 2.80 -26.14 -40.91
CA GLY A 94 4.26 -26.17 -40.70
C GLY A 94 4.94 -24.87 -40.25
N ALA A 95 4.27 -23.72 -40.26
CA ALA A 95 4.79 -22.54 -39.58
C ALA A 95 4.19 -22.46 -38.17
N ILE A 96 4.80 -23.16 -37.21
CA ILE A 96 4.61 -22.84 -35.80
C ILE A 96 5.30 -21.49 -35.60
N VAL A 97 4.58 -20.40 -35.88
CA VAL A 97 4.85 -19.15 -35.19
C VAL A 97 4.61 -19.50 -33.72
N ALA A 98 5.69 -19.70 -32.97
CA ALA A 98 5.60 -19.87 -31.53
C ALA A 98 4.91 -18.61 -31.03
N ASN A 99 3.61 -18.73 -30.77
CA ASN A 99 2.83 -17.65 -30.23
C ASN A 99 3.35 -17.42 -28.82
N ARG A 100 4.36 -16.54 -28.69
CA ARG A 100 4.82 -16.03 -27.40
C ARG A 100 3.75 -15.16 -26.73
N SER A 101 2.60 -14.91 -27.36
CA SER A 101 1.40 -14.30 -26.76
C SER A 101 0.60 -15.30 -25.92
N GLY A 102 1.28 -16.19 -25.20
CA GLY A 102 0.61 -16.87 -24.10
C GLY A 102 0.10 -15.78 -23.17
N THR A 103 -1.22 -15.56 -23.14
CA THR A 103 -1.83 -14.57 -22.25
C THR A 103 -1.29 -14.82 -20.85
N ILE A 104 -0.82 -13.76 -20.18
CA ILE A 104 -0.38 -13.86 -18.79
C ILE A 104 -1.53 -14.46 -18.00
N ARG A 105 -1.26 -15.56 -17.32
CA ARG A 105 -2.24 -16.27 -16.51
C ARG A 105 -1.67 -16.49 -15.14
N PHE A 106 -2.52 -16.32 -14.13
CA PHE A 106 -2.19 -16.64 -12.76
C PHE A 106 -2.98 -17.86 -12.33
N GLY A 107 -2.30 -18.75 -11.63
CA GLY A 107 -2.90 -19.90 -10.97
C GLY A 107 -3.29 -19.53 -9.55
N THR A 108 -2.92 -20.39 -8.61
CA THR A 108 -3.26 -20.20 -7.20
C THR A 108 -2.38 -19.15 -6.55
N THR A 109 -2.99 -18.32 -5.70
CA THR A 109 -2.30 -17.41 -4.78
C THR A 109 -2.45 -17.92 -3.36
N MET A 110 -1.36 -18.01 -2.60
CA MET A 110 -1.35 -18.65 -1.27
C MET A 110 -0.44 -17.92 -0.29
N ALA A 111 -0.77 -18.02 1.00
CA ALA A 111 0.14 -17.69 2.10
C ALA A 111 0.55 -18.94 2.86
N GLY A 112 1.79 -18.98 3.36
CA GLY A 112 2.31 -20.08 4.15
C GLY A 112 3.60 -19.72 4.90
N THR A 113 4.25 -20.72 5.48
CA THR A 113 5.46 -20.56 6.31
C THR A 113 6.75 -20.98 5.62
N SER A 114 6.65 -21.55 4.42
CA SER A 114 7.77 -21.99 3.58
C SER A 114 7.40 -21.94 2.11
N VAL A 115 8.42 -21.96 1.24
CA VAL A 115 8.29 -22.07 -0.21
C VAL A 115 9.16 -23.22 -0.74
N ASP A 116 8.71 -23.87 -1.80
CA ASP A 116 9.45 -24.93 -2.50
C ASP A 116 10.58 -24.35 -3.39
N GLY A 117 11.31 -25.23 -4.08
CA GLY A 117 12.38 -24.82 -5.00
C GLY A 117 11.93 -23.99 -6.20
N ARG A 118 10.62 -23.88 -6.46
CA ARG A 118 10.01 -23.04 -7.50
C ARG A 118 9.43 -21.75 -6.93
N GLY A 119 9.63 -21.49 -5.64
CA GLY A 119 9.10 -20.32 -4.95
C GLY A 119 7.61 -20.39 -4.64
N CYS A 120 6.97 -21.56 -4.81
CA CYS A 120 5.57 -21.74 -4.49
C CYS A 120 5.42 -22.08 -3.01
N VAL A 121 4.44 -21.48 -2.33
CA VAL A 121 4.12 -21.87 -0.95
C VAL A 121 3.82 -23.37 -0.91
N ASP A 122 4.45 -24.08 0.03
CA ASP A 122 4.23 -25.52 0.22
C ASP A 122 2.75 -25.81 0.54
N ALA A 123 2.30 -27.05 0.32
CA ALA A 123 0.89 -27.48 0.40
C ALA A 123 0.16 -27.20 1.74
N GLN A 124 0.86 -26.69 2.76
CA GLN A 124 0.25 -26.15 3.98
C GLN A 124 -0.15 -24.69 3.79
N GLN A 125 -1.11 -24.43 2.90
CA GLN A 125 -1.76 -23.13 2.84
C GLN A 125 -2.35 -22.80 4.21
N ARG A 126 -2.11 -21.59 4.69
CA ARG A 126 -2.67 -21.09 5.94
C ARG A 126 -3.33 -19.75 5.69
N ASP A 127 -4.58 -19.65 6.12
CA ASP A 127 -5.31 -18.37 6.14
C ASP A 127 -5.24 -17.74 7.55
N TYR A 128 -4.58 -18.41 8.51
CA TYR A 128 -4.39 -17.99 9.88
C TYR A 128 -2.97 -18.25 10.35
N PHE A 129 -2.32 -17.21 10.89
CA PHE A 129 -0.95 -17.24 11.38
C PHE A 129 -0.91 -16.74 12.82
N LEU A 130 -0.18 -17.41 13.69
CA LEU A 130 0.07 -16.89 15.04
C LEU A 130 1.02 -15.68 14.95
N GLY A 131 0.84 -14.68 15.81
CA GLY A 131 1.76 -13.53 15.90
C GLY A 131 3.22 -13.91 16.24
N THR A 132 3.49 -15.16 16.60
CA THR A 132 4.84 -15.68 16.85
C THR A 132 5.62 -16.02 15.58
N PHE A 133 4.97 -16.09 14.41
CA PHE A 133 5.68 -16.31 13.16
C PHE A 133 6.51 -15.07 12.81
N SER A 134 7.82 -15.26 12.66
CA SER A 134 8.73 -14.19 12.24
C SER A 134 8.62 -13.83 10.76
N ARG A 135 8.03 -14.73 9.95
CA ARG A 135 7.92 -14.59 8.50
C ARG A 135 6.77 -15.41 7.94
N ILE A 136 5.97 -14.77 7.09
CA ILE A 136 4.92 -15.37 6.28
C ILE A 136 5.35 -15.22 4.81
N PHE A 137 5.26 -16.28 4.04
CA PHE A 137 5.51 -16.25 2.60
C PHE A 137 4.20 -16.11 1.87
N ILE A 138 4.17 -15.24 0.85
CA ILE A 138 3.02 -15.04 -0.01
C ILE A 138 3.48 -15.31 -1.43
N SER A 139 2.77 -16.18 -2.15
CA SER A 139 3.12 -16.57 -3.51
C SER A 139 1.92 -16.55 -4.45
N ALA A 140 2.18 -16.33 -5.72
CA ALA A 140 1.23 -16.44 -6.83
C ALA A 140 1.86 -17.26 -7.95
N GLN A 141 1.22 -18.36 -8.34
CA GLN A 141 1.67 -19.14 -9.49
C GLN A 141 1.43 -18.35 -10.77
N ALA A 142 2.45 -18.25 -11.62
CA ALA A 142 2.42 -17.41 -12.81
C ALA A 142 2.79 -18.19 -14.07
N PHE A 143 2.10 -17.90 -15.16
CA PHE A 143 2.32 -18.51 -16.47
C PHE A 143 2.49 -17.42 -17.52
N ASN A 144 3.47 -17.62 -18.42
CA ASN A 144 3.80 -16.70 -19.50
C ASN A 144 4.20 -15.27 -19.07
N VAL A 145 4.72 -15.09 -17.85
CA VAL A 145 5.26 -13.77 -17.44
C VAL A 145 6.67 -13.62 -18.00
N GLN A 146 6.97 -12.49 -18.63
CA GLN A 146 8.25 -12.27 -19.30
C GLN A 146 9.27 -11.61 -18.36
N ALA A 147 10.55 -11.87 -18.60
CA ALA A 147 11.62 -11.04 -18.06
C ALA A 147 11.38 -9.56 -18.44
N GLY A 148 11.67 -8.65 -17.51
CA GLY A 148 11.39 -7.23 -17.66
C GLY A 148 10.00 -6.80 -17.18
N SER A 149 9.05 -7.73 -16.97
CA SER A 149 7.76 -7.39 -16.36
C SER A 149 7.95 -6.79 -14.97
N ARG A 150 7.19 -5.75 -14.67
CA ARG A 150 7.17 -5.10 -13.35
C ARG A 150 6.18 -5.82 -12.45
N ILE A 151 6.69 -6.37 -11.37
CA ILE A 151 5.89 -6.99 -10.31
C ILE A 151 5.72 -5.99 -9.18
N ALA A 152 4.52 -5.95 -8.63
CA ALA A 152 4.29 -5.27 -7.37
C ALA A 152 3.45 -6.15 -6.43
N VAL A 153 3.61 -5.92 -5.14
CA VAL A 153 2.72 -6.46 -4.11
C VAL A 153 2.24 -5.30 -3.26
N GLU A 154 0.95 -5.31 -2.95
CA GLU A 154 0.33 -4.35 -2.04
C GLU A 154 -0.24 -5.09 -0.85
N TYR A 155 0.13 -4.65 0.36
CA TYR A 155 -0.38 -5.17 1.61
C TYR A 155 -1.38 -4.20 2.22
N ARG A 156 -2.57 -4.71 2.53
CA ARG A 156 -3.64 -3.97 3.17
C ARG A 156 -4.02 -4.59 4.52
N GLU A 157 -4.11 -3.77 5.56
CA GLU A 157 -4.72 -4.12 6.85
C GLU A 157 -6.15 -3.56 6.85
N GLU A 158 -7.17 -4.41 7.01
CA GLU A 158 -8.58 -3.99 6.98
C GLU A 158 -8.96 -3.12 5.76
N GLY A 159 -8.31 -3.37 4.62
CA GLY A 159 -8.51 -2.64 3.37
C GLY A 159 -7.69 -1.36 3.19
N ILE A 160 -6.95 -0.92 4.22
CA ILE A 160 -6.06 0.24 4.16
C ILE A 160 -4.68 -0.20 3.69
N GLN A 161 -4.15 0.42 2.63
CA GLN A 161 -2.80 0.15 2.14
C GLN A 161 -1.76 0.54 3.18
N MET A 162 -1.02 -0.45 3.67
CA MET A 162 0.06 -0.26 4.64
C MET A 162 1.43 -0.21 3.96
N LEU A 163 1.64 -1.03 2.92
CA LEU A 163 2.90 -1.13 2.20
C LEU A 163 2.66 -1.52 0.75
N ARG A 164 3.47 -0.97 -0.15
CA ARG A 164 3.55 -1.39 -1.54
C ARG A 164 5.02 -1.54 -1.93
N GLU A 165 5.38 -2.70 -2.46
CA GLU A 165 6.73 -3.00 -2.94
C GLU A 165 6.66 -3.34 -4.44
N SER A 166 7.74 -3.06 -5.17
CA SER A 166 7.82 -3.42 -6.59
C SER A 166 9.24 -3.78 -7.01
N TRP A 167 9.36 -4.69 -7.97
CA TRP A 167 10.62 -5.11 -8.56
C TRP A 167 10.41 -5.49 -10.03
N ILE A 168 11.51 -5.65 -10.76
CA ILE A 168 11.52 -6.14 -12.15
C ILE A 168 11.93 -7.62 -12.13
N LEU A 169 11.27 -8.45 -12.93
CA LEU A 169 11.69 -9.84 -13.10
C LEU A 169 12.92 -9.94 -14.00
N ASP A 170 13.96 -10.59 -13.50
CA ASP A 170 15.18 -10.83 -14.29
C ASP A 170 15.02 -11.99 -15.29
N GLN A 171 14.06 -12.89 -15.05
CA GLN A 171 13.80 -14.06 -15.86
C GLN A 171 12.30 -14.26 -16.12
N SER A 172 11.97 -14.82 -17.28
CA SER A 172 10.60 -15.22 -17.60
C SER A 172 10.15 -16.36 -16.69
N ILE A 173 8.89 -16.33 -16.27
CA ILE A 173 8.27 -17.33 -15.41
C ILE A 173 7.16 -18.05 -16.18
N ASN A 174 7.22 -19.38 -16.21
CA ASN A 174 6.19 -20.21 -16.81
C ASN A 174 5.91 -21.48 -15.99
N GLY A 175 5.04 -21.36 -14.99
CA GLY A 175 4.62 -22.43 -14.10
C GLY A 175 5.21 -22.36 -12.69
N ASP A 176 6.23 -21.52 -12.49
CA ASP A 176 6.80 -21.20 -11.17
C ASP A 176 6.00 -20.09 -10.48
N CYS A 177 6.34 -19.81 -9.23
CA CYS A 177 5.66 -18.79 -8.44
C CYS A 177 6.49 -17.52 -8.27
N ILE A 178 5.80 -16.40 -8.37
CA ILE A 178 6.27 -15.12 -7.85
C ILE A 178 5.97 -15.13 -6.36
N TRP A 179 6.93 -14.76 -5.53
CA TRP A 179 6.74 -14.74 -4.09
C TRP A 179 7.41 -13.54 -3.43
N THR A 180 6.93 -13.25 -2.22
CA THR A 180 7.45 -12.21 -1.34
C THR A 180 7.25 -12.66 0.12
N THR A 181 7.85 -11.94 1.05
CA THR A 181 7.72 -12.18 2.48
C THR A 181 6.87 -11.09 3.14
N PHE A 182 6.20 -11.45 4.22
CA PHE A 182 5.52 -10.55 5.13
C PHE A 182 6.06 -10.83 6.53
N ASP A 183 6.71 -9.85 7.14
CA ASP A 183 7.46 -10.03 8.39
C ASP A 183 7.38 -8.78 9.28
N ALA A 184 7.61 -9.00 10.57
CA ALA A 184 7.54 -7.98 11.61
C ALA A 184 8.54 -6.82 11.44
N GLY A 185 9.60 -7.01 10.64
CA GLY A 185 10.60 -5.98 10.39
C GLY A 185 10.10 -4.89 9.44
N ARG A 186 9.07 -5.18 8.63
CA ARG A 186 8.52 -4.25 7.62
C ARG A 186 7.10 -3.81 7.93
N LEU A 187 6.28 -4.69 8.49
CA LEU A 187 4.89 -4.41 8.84
C LEU A 187 4.60 -4.92 10.25
N PRO A 188 3.85 -4.15 11.08
CA PRO A 188 3.44 -4.64 12.39
C PRO A 188 2.54 -5.86 12.22
N LEU A 189 2.89 -6.98 12.86
CA LEU A 189 2.07 -8.19 12.88
C LEU A 189 0.93 -8.02 13.91
N THR A 190 -0.02 -7.15 13.63
CA THR A 190 -1.12 -6.83 14.57
C THR A 190 -2.07 -8.02 14.73
N PRO A 191 -2.18 -8.61 15.94
CA PRO A 191 -3.12 -9.70 16.17
C PRO A 191 -4.58 -9.25 16.01
N GLY A 192 -5.44 -10.18 15.55
CA GLY A 192 -6.87 -9.97 15.34
C GLY A 192 -7.24 -9.21 14.06
N LYS A 193 -6.26 -8.80 13.24
CA LYS A 193 -6.49 -8.05 12.01
C LYS A 193 -6.48 -8.93 10.77
N ARG A 194 -7.35 -8.61 9.81
CA ARG A 194 -7.40 -9.21 8.49
C ARG A 194 -6.46 -8.47 7.55
N TRP A 195 -5.58 -9.25 6.93
CA TRP A 195 -4.60 -8.79 5.96
C TRP A 195 -4.97 -9.27 4.56
N THR A 196 -4.68 -8.43 3.57
CA THR A 196 -4.81 -8.76 2.16
C THR A 196 -3.51 -8.44 1.44
N ALA A 197 -2.96 -9.39 0.70
CA ALA A 197 -1.84 -9.19 -0.20
C ALA A 197 -2.30 -9.33 -1.66
N GLN A 198 -2.14 -8.26 -2.43
CA GLN A 198 -2.57 -8.16 -3.81
C GLN A 198 -1.33 -8.03 -4.70
N PHE A 199 -1.07 -9.05 -5.53
CA PHE A 199 -0.03 -8.97 -6.55
C PHE A 199 -0.52 -8.16 -7.76
N PHE A 200 0.42 -7.52 -8.44
CA PHE A 200 0.23 -6.85 -9.72
C PHE A 200 1.35 -7.23 -10.68
N VAL A 201 1.02 -7.37 -11.96
CA VAL A 201 1.98 -7.56 -13.04
C VAL A 201 1.71 -6.52 -14.11
N ASP A 202 2.69 -5.67 -14.39
CA ASP A 202 2.60 -4.56 -15.33
C ASP A 202 1.37 -3.66 -15.04
N GLY A 203 1.12 -3.45 -13.74
CA GLY A 203 0.00 -2.64 -13.24
C GLY A 203 -1.35 -3.36 -13.14
N GLN A 204 -1.48 -4.56 -13.70
CA GLN A 204 -2.73 -5.34 -13.66
C GLN A 204 -2.81 -6.21 -12.40
N PRO A 205 -3.92 -6.18 -11.63
CA PRO A 205 -4.05 -6.97 -10.41
C PRO A 205 -4.21 -8.46 -10.74
N VAL A 206 -3.49 -9.29 -9.98
CA VAL A 206 -3.58 -10.75 -10.03
C VAL A 206 -4.74 -11.25 -9.19
N GLN A 207 -5.63 -12.08 -9.74
CA GLN A 207 -6.79 -12.62 -9.00
C GLN A 207 -6.62 -14.11 -8.69
N PRO A 208 -7.08 -14.58 -7.52
CA PRO A 208 -7.61 -13.80 -6.39
C PRO A 208 -6.49 -13.12 -5.55
N PRO A 209 -6.80 -12.11 -4.71
CA PRO A 209 -5.85 -11.67 -3.68
C PRO A 209 -5.66 -12.74 -2.61
N VAL A 210 -4.51 -12.73 -1.95
CA VAL A 210 -4.26 -13.57 -0.78
C VAL A 210 -4.84 -12.88 0.45
N VAL A 211 -5.69 -13.59 1.19
CA VAL A 211 -6.28 -13.09 2.43
C VAL A 211 -5.84 -13.97 3.58
N PHE A 212 -5.41 -13.36 4.68
CA PHE A 212 -5.04 -14.09 5.88
C PHE A 212 -5.30 -13.26 7.15
N VAL A 213 -5.31 -13.91 8.30
CA VAL A 213 -5.48 -13.29 9.62
C VAL A 213 -4.26 -13.58 10.47
N ILE A 214 -3.80 -12.57 11.21
CA ILE A 214 -2.81 -12.76 12.27
C ILE A 214 -3.56 -12.96 13.57
N GLY A 215 -3.46 -14.13 14.15
CA GLY A 215 -4.01 -14.48 15.44
C GLY A 215 -3.19 -13.96 16.60
N SER A 216 -3.85 -13.72 17.73
CA SER A 216 -3.13 -13.76 19.00
C SER A 216 -2.61 -15.18 19.21
N GLU A 217 -1.48 -15.30 19.90
CA GLU A 217 -1.13 -16.57 20.53
C GLU A 217 -2.35 -16.98 21.33
N ARG A 218 -2.93 -18.15 21.03
CA ARG A 218 -4.08 -18.63 21.81
C ARG A 218 -3.58 -18.62 23.25
N GLU A 219 -4.17 -17.77 24.07
CA GLU A 219 -4.23 -17.96 25.51
C GLU A 219 -4.72 -19.39 25.64
N SER A 220 -3.79 -20.29 25.95
CA SER A 220 -4.03 -21.71 26.01
C SER A 220 -5.10 -21.88 27.06
N ASP A 221 -6.35 -22.03 26.61
CA ASP A 221 -7.51 -22.20 27.48
C ASP A 221 -7.16 -23.25 28.52
N GLU A 222 -6.94 -22.70 29.70
CA GLU A 222 -6.69 -23.32 30.97
C GLU A 222 -7.98 -24.05 31.37
N ASN A 223 -8.30 -25.14 30.67
CA ASN A 223 -9.27 -26.12 31.13
C ASN A 223 -8.50 -27.25 31.81
N GLY A 224 -8.03 -26.91 33.02
CA GLY A 224 -7.82 -27.89 34.09
C GLY A 224 -9.13 -28.26 34.76
#